data_AF-A0A4Y8MJG4-F1
#
_entry.id   AF-A0A4Y8MJG4-F1
#
_cell.length_a   1.000
_cell.length_b   1.000
_cell.length_c   1.000
_cell.angle_alpha   90.00
_cell.angle_beta   90.00
_cell.angle_gamma   90.00
#
_symmetry.space_group_name_H-M   'P 1'
#
loop_
_entity.id
_entity.type
_entity.pdbx_description
1 polymer ?
#
loop_
_entity_poly.entity_id
_entity_poly.type
_entity_poly.pdbx_seq_one_letter_code
_entity_poly.pdbx_strand_id
1 'polypeptide(L)' 'MERAERSLRVMVRDWLSPDPERGFRVSHYGRSRIGRYACVVADNGTGSKAMFFYRHRDGNWCIFPPEPERPAMGIPDSC' A
#
# COMPACT_ATOMS: atom_id res chain seq x y z
N MET A 1 -9.77 -6.43 18.46
CA MET A 1 -8.85 -6.87 17.39
C MET A 1 -7.99 -5.68 17.03
N GLU A 2 -6.76 -5.64 17.54
CA GLU A 2 -5.81 -4.59 17.17
C GLU A 2 -5.50 -4.77 15.70
N ARG A 3 -6.01 -3.84 14.89
CA ARG A 3 -5.81 -3.83 13.46
C ARG A 3 -4.35 -3.47 13.27
N ALA A 4 -3.46 -4.47 13.32
CA ALA A 4 -2.02 -4.27 13.23
C ALA A 4 -1.78 -3.37 12.02
N GLU A 5 -1.48 -2.11 12.30
CA GLU A 5 -1.17 -1.12 11.29
C GLU A 5 0.12 -1.62 10.67
N ARG A 6 0.01 -2.43 9.61
CA ARG A 6 1.16 -2.98 8.90
C ARG A 6 1.84 -1.79 8.26
N SER A 7 2.83 -1.25 8.98
CA SER A 7 3.56 -0.10 8.50
C SER A 7 4.20 -0.47 7.17
N LEU A 8 4.25 0.49 6.25
CA LEU A 8 4.85 0.31 4.94
C LEU A 8 6.28 -0.24 5.04
N ARG A 9 7.03 0.18 6.07
CA ARG A 9 8.38 -0.31 6.36
C ARG A 9 8.43 -1.80 6.65
N VAL A 10 7.48 -2.34 7.42
CA VAL A 10 7.42 -3.78 7.75
C VAL A 10 7.10 -4.59 6.49
N MET A 11 6.12 -4.17 5.69
CA MET A 11 5.80 -4.86 4.43
C MET A 11 6.96 -4.84 3.44
N VAL A 12 7.65 -3.71 3.32
CA VAL A 12 8.83 -3.60 2.45
C VAL A 12 9.91 -4.58 2.91
N ARG A 13 10.20 -4.65 4.21
CA ARG A 13 11.18 -5.58 4.75
C ARG A 13 10.79 -7.03 4.46
N ASP A 14 9.54 -7.40 4.73
CA ASP A 14 9.11 -8.80 4.64
C ASP A 14 8.92 -9.27 3.19
N TRP A 15 8.53 -8.38 2.26
CA TRP A 15 8.18 -8.77 0.88
C TRP A 15 9.28 -8.48 -0.13
N LEU A 16 9.98 -7.37 0.04
CA LEU A 16 11.06 -7.00 -0.89
C LEU A 16 12.43 -7.49 -0.41
N SER A 17 12.56 -7.83 0.87
CA SER A 17 13.81 -8.29 1.49
C SER A 17 15.01 -7.46 1.04
N PRO A 18 14.98 -6.12 1.29
CA PRO A 18 16.07 -5.24 0.90
C PRO A 18 17.37 -5.70 1.52
N ASP A 19 18.44 -5.64 0.74
CA ASP A 19 19.78 -5.89 1.22
C ASP A 19 20.12 -4.86 2.32
N PRO A 20 20.76 -5.27 3.43
CA PRO A 20 21.05 -4.37 4.54
C PRO A 20 22.00 -3.22 4.18
N GLU A 21 22.86 -3.39 3.18
CA GLU A 21 23.82 -2.36 2.75
C GLU A 21 23.20 -1.41 1.72
N ARG A 22 22.36 -1.94 0.80
CA ARG A 22 21.72 -1.13 -0.26
C ARG A 22 20.37 -0.54 0.14
N GLY A 23 19.64 -1.22 1.01
CA GLY A 23 18.35 -0.80 1.56
C GLY A 23 17.21 -0.71 0.54
N PHE A 24 16.25 0.14 0.85
CA PHE A 24 15.11 0.46 -0.01
C PHE A 24 14.89 1.97 -0.05
N ARG A 25 14.26 2.45 -1.14
CA ARG A 25 13.90 3.85 -1.33
C ARG A 25 12.46 3.99 -1.81
N VAL A 26 11.80 5.06 -1.39
CA VAL A 26 10.50 5.45 -1.96
C VAL A 26 10.79 6.21 -3.25
N SER A 27 10.49 5.60 -4.40
CA SER A 27 10.79 6.16 -5.73
C SER A 27 9.75 7.18 -6.17
N HIS A 28 8.48 6.92 -5.88
CA HIS A 28 7.38 7.81 -6.24
C HIS A 28 6.32 7.79 -5.15
N TYR A 29 5.71 8.92 -4.84
CA TYR A 29 4.53 8.97 -3.98
C TYR A 29 3.58 10.03 -4.50
N GLY A 30 2.28 9.83 -4.29
CA GLY A 30 1.30 10.74 -4.85
C GLY A 30 -0.12 10.51 -4.36
N ARG A 31 -1.04 11.30 -4.92
CA ARG A 31 -2.48 11.16 -4.75
C ARG A 31 -3.11 10.84 -6.09
N SER A 32 -4.02 9.88 -6.08
CA SER A 32 -4.92 9.52 -7.18
C SER A 32 -6.36 9.77 -6.73
N ARG A 33 -7.31 9.69 -7.67
CA ARG A 33 -8.76 9.78 -7.40
C ARG A 33 -9.24 8.77 -6.36
N ILE A 34 -8.55 7.63 -6.27
CA ILE A 34 -8.87 6.51 -5.38
C ILE A 34 -8.12 6.56 -4.05
N GLY A 35 -7.08 7.38 -3.89
CA GLY A 35 -6.33 7.47 -2.62
C GLY A 35 -4.88 7.90 -2.75
N ARG A 36 -4.10 7.75 -1.66
CA ARG A 36 -2.65 7.97 -1.66
C ARG A 36 -1.93 6.71 -2.10
N TYR A 37 -0.80 6.84 -2.78
CA TYR A 37 0.04 5.70 -3.14
C TYR A 37 1.53 6.02 -3.01
N ALA A 38 2.35 4.98 -2.87
CA ALA A 38 3.79 5.04 -2.82
C ALA A 38 4.37 3.85 -3.61
N CYS A 39 5.33 4.10 -4.49
CA CYS A 39 6.17 3.10 -5.14
C CYS A 39 7.47 2.98 -4.36
N VAL A 40 7.76 1.78 -3.89
CA VAL A 40 9.02 1.46 -3.20
C VAL A 40 9.88 0.63 -4.12
N VAL A 41 11.14 1.00 -4.22
CA VAL A 41 12.16 0.24 -4.93
C VAL A 41 13.17 -0.25 -3.90
N ALA A 42 13.44 -1.54 -3.89
CA ALA A 42 14.41 -2.18 -3.02
C ALA A 42 15.41 -2.95 -3.87
N ASP A 43 16.68 -2.90 -3.49
CA ASP A 43 17.70 -3.76 -4.09
C ASP A 43 18.01 -4.90 -3.12
N ASN A 44 17.98 -6.14 -3.62
CA ASN A 44 18.20 -7.34 -2.81
C ASN A 44 19.51 -8.05 -3.18
N GLY A 45 20.49 -7.33 -3.73
CA GLY A 45 21.79 -7.87 -4.16
C GLY A 45 21.75 -8.69 -5.46
N THR A 46 20.58 -9.21 -5.84
CA THR A 46 20.36 -9.92 -7.12
C THR A 46 19.67 -9.03 -8.17
N GLY A 47 19.15 -7.88 -7.75
CA GLY A 47 18.58 -6.86 -8.62
C GLY A 47 17.65 -5.91 -7.88
N SER A 48 17.17 -4.89 -8.58
CA SER A 48 16.17 -3.96 -8.04
C SER A 48 14.75 -4.48 -8.29
N LYS A 49 13.92 -4.50 -7.24
CA LYS A 49 12.50 -4.84 -7.27
C LYS A 49 11.67 -3.63 -6.87
N ALA A 50 10.56 -3.41 -7.57
CA ALA A 50 9.63 -2.31 -7.31
C ALA A 50 8.24 -2.81 -6.94
N MET A 51 7.58 -2.16 -5.99
CA MET A 51 6.21 -2.47 -5.61
C MET A 51 5.42 -1.22 -5.25
N PHE A 52 4.15 -1.22 -5.66
CA PHE A 52 3.21 -0.15 -5.37
C PHE A 52 2.39 -0.47 -4.13
N PHE A 53 2.30 0.50 -3.24
CA PHE A 53 1.50 0.47 -2.02
C PHE A 53 0.46 1.58 -2.09
N TYR A 54 -0.78 1.26 -1.79
CA TYR A 54 -1.91 2.16 -1.75
C TYR A 54 -2.36 2.33 -0.31
N ARG A 55 -2.61 3.56 0.10
CA ARG A 55 -3.14 3.85 1.43
C ARG A 55 -4.66 3.89 1.38
N HIS A 56 -5.28 2.97 2.11
CA HIS A 56 -6.73 2.83 2.20
C HIS A 56 -7.29 3.83 3.23
N ARG A 57 -8.63 4.01 3.23
CA ARG A 57 -9.30 5.03 4.07
C ARG A 57 -9.13 4.76 5.57
N ASP A 58 -9.03 3.50 5.91
CA ASP A 58 -8.75 2.97 7.25
C ASP A 58 -7.29 3.17 7.70
N GLY A 59 -6.47 3.87 6.93
CA GLY A 59 -5.11 4.25 7.30
C GLY A 59 -4.02 3.23 6.95
N ASN A 60 -4.40 1.96 6.67
CA ASN A 60 -3.46 0.91 6.32
C ASN A 60 -2.93 1.05 4.88
N TRP A 61 -1.76 0.45 4.67
CA TRP A 61 -1.16 0.27 3.36
C TRP A 61 -1.48 -1.13 2.82
N CYS A 62 -1.83 -1.20 1.54
CA CYS A 62 -2.16 -2.42 0.82
C CYS A 62 -1.50 -2.40 -0.56
N ILE A 63 -1.26 -3.56 -1.20
CA ILE A 63 -0.71 -3.62 -2.56
C ILE A 63 -1.77 -3.60 -3.67
N PHE A 64 -3.04 -3.69 -3.29
CA PHE A 64 -4.16 -3.52 -4.19
C PHE A 64 -4.71 -2.09 -4.06
N PRO A 65 -5.16 -1.48 -5.18
CA PRO A 65 -5.84 -0.20 -5.12
C PRO A 65 -7.08 -0.30 -4.21
N PRO A 66 -7.42 0.76 -3.47
CA PRO A 66 -8.66 0.80 -2.71
C PRO A 66 -9.83 0.62 -3.66
N GLU A 67 -10.85 -0.13 -3.21
CA GLU A 67 -12.03 -0.36 -4.02
C GLU A 67 -12.65 0.98 -4.41
N PRO A 68 -12.93 1.21 -5.70
CA PRO A 68 -13.70 2.39 -6.10
C PRO A 68 -15.05 2.33 -5.40
N GLU A 69 -15.57 3.48 -4.97
CA GLU A 69 -16.94 3.58 -4.44
C GLU A 69 -17.89 3.00 -5.50
N ARG A 70 -18.40 1.79 -5.23
CA ARG A 70 -19.37 1.14 -6.09
C ARG A 70 -20.74 1.68 -5.71
N PRO A 71 -21.60 2.04 -6.69
CA PRO A 71 -23.00 2.30 -6.40
C PRO A 71 -23.58 1.05 -5.71
N ALA A 72 -23.96 1.18 -4.45
CA ALA A 72 -24.68 0.15 -3.73
C ALA A 72 -26.17 0.44 -3.83
N MET A 73 -26.97 -0.58 -4.11
CA MET A 73 -28.43 -0.47 -4.01
C MET A 73 -28.76 -0.35 -2.51
N GLY A 74 -29.02 0.87 -2.05
CA GLY A 74 -29.53 1.11 -0.71
C GLY A 74 -30.92 0.49 -0.59
N ILE A 75 -31.14 -0.33 0.42
CA ILE A 75 -32.49 -0.70 0.84
C ILE A 75 -33.10 0.60 1.39
N PRO A 76 -34.16 1.15 0.80
CA PRO A 76 -34.78 2.33 1.37
C PRO A 76 -35.27 1.97 2.78
N ASP A 77 -34.80 2.72 3.79
CA ASP A 77 -35.37 2.66 5.13
C ASP A 77 -36.88 2.86 4.99
N SER A 78 -37.63 1.80 5.30
CA SER A 78 -39.08 1.82 5.22
C SER A 78 -39.59 2.73 6.33
N CYS A 79 -40.33 3.77 5.93
CA CYS A 79 -40.96 4.75 6.81
C CYS A 79 -42.07 4.13 7.66
#